data_AF-A0A329LEB1-F1
#
_entry.id   AF-A0A329LEB1-F1
#
_cell.length_a   1.000
_cell.length_b   1.000
_cell.length_c   1.000
_cell.angle_alpha   90.00
_cell.angle_beta   90.00
_cell.angle_gamma   90.00
#
_symmetry.space_group_name_H-M   'P 1'
#
loop_
_entity.id
_entity.type
_entity.pdbx_description
1 polymer ?
#
loop_
_entity_poly.entity_id
_entity_poly.type
_entity_poly.pdbx_seq_one_letter_code
_entity_poly.pdbx_strand_id
1 'polypeptide(L)'
;MAELAARIAAGWGRDQHHTALTAAITRLYRGLIAFPAAWPEHRREAFVADTADATASILTTLLDNYLDTLADTTSRSSSLGGDDVIVELGLLAQDHLAWQLTEQLPELIADHTVLDPGRGEGSMTACGPRQRAATIGVRLPRRRGRRHP
;
A
#
# COMPACT_ATOMS: atom_id res chain seq x y z
N MET A 1 3.70 -4.89 -18.42
CA MET A 1 4.32 -3.55 -18.38
C MET A 1 4.02 -2.77 -19.64
N ALA A 2 4.61 -3.12 -20.80
CA ALA A 2 4.38 -2.42 -22.07
C ALA A 2 2.88 -2.33 -22.46
N GLU A 3 2.12 -3.41 -22.29
CA GLU A 3 0.66 -3.41 -22.56
C GLU A 3 -0.12 -2.43 -21.66
N LEU A 4 0.26 -2.33 -20.38
CA LEU A 4 -0.38 -1.38 -19.47
C LEU A 4 -0.05 0.06 -19.88
N ALA A 5 1.22 0.34 -20.19
CA ALA A 5 1.66 1.66 -20.63
C ALA A 5 0.97 2.11 -21.92
N ALA A 6 0.88 1.22 -22.92
CA ALA A 6 0.15 1.48 -24.16
C ALA A 6 -1.33 1.77 -23.91
N ARG A 7 -1.97 1.04 -22.99
CA ARG A 7 -3.38 1.27 -22.61
C ARG A 7 -3.57 2.61 -21.89
N ILE A 8 -2.62 3.00 -21.03
CA ILE A 8 -2.63 4.30 -20.36
C ILE A 8 -2.58 5.41 -21.42
N ALA A 9 -1.61 5.34 -22.34
CA ALA A 9 -1.43 6.33 -23.37
C ALA A 9 -2.64 6.46 -24.32
N ALA A 10 -3.18 5.34 -24.80
CA ALA A 10 -4.31 5.35 -25.72
C ALA A 10 -5.60 5.93 -25.10
N GLY A 11 -5.78 5.75 -23.79
CA GLY A 11 -6.95 6.20 -23.05
C GLY A 11 -6.76 7.48 -22.24
N TRP A 12 -5.56 8.07 -22.22
CA TRP A 12 -5.26 9.26 -21.43
C TRP A 12 -6.17 10.43 -21.82
N GLY A 13 -6.73 11.13 -20.83
CA GLY A 13 -7.66 12.24 -21.04
C GLY A 13 -9.07 11.84 -21.53
N ARG A 14 -9.34 10.54 -21.75
CA ARG A 14 -10.68 10.01 -22.09
C ARG A 14 -11.21 9.10 -21.00
N ASP A 15 -10.60 7.92 -20.88
CA ASP A 15 -11.06 6.82 -20.05
C ASP A 15 -10.04 6.46 -18.95
N GLN A 16 -8.79 6.89 -19.11
CA GLN A 16 -7.72 6.70 -18.13
C GLN A 16 -7.54 8.00 -17.36
N HIS A 17 -7.98 7.96 -16.12
CA HIS A 17 -7.81 9.00 -15.10
C HIS A 17 -7.20 8.36 -13.86
N HIS A 18 -6.85 9.17 -12.86
CA HIS A 18 -6.21 8.75 -11.61
C HIS A 18 -6.78 7.44 -11.03
N THR A 19 -8.10 7.33 -10.85
CA THR A 19 -8.72 6.11 -10.28
C THR A 19 -8.50 4.84 -11.13
N ALA A 20 -8.59 4.96 -12.46
CA ALA A 20 -8.38 3.83 -13.36
C ALA A 20 -6.89 3.41 -13.38
N LEU A 21 -5.98 4.39 -13.29
CA LEU A 21 -4.55 4.17 -13.11
C LEU A 21 -4.27 3.44 -11.80
N THR A 22 -4.75 3.95 -10.67
CA THR A 22 -4.54 3.34 -9.35
C THR A 22 -4.98 1.89 -9.33
N ALA A 23 -6.15 1.56 -9.90
CA ALA A 23 -6.64 0.19 -9.98
C ALA A 23 -5.74 -0.70 -10.85
N ALA A 24 -5.25 -0.19 -11.98
CA ALA A 24 -4.38 -0.94 -12.88
C ALA A 24 -2.99 -1.19 -12.27
N ILE A 25 -2.42 -0.18 -11.62
CA ILE A 25 -1.12 -0.25 -10.94
C ILE A 25 -1.22 -1.18 -9.72
N THR A 26 -2.32 -1.11 -8.96
CA THR A 26 -2.60 -2.06 -7.86
C THR A 26 -2.55 -3.50 -8.36
N ARG A 27 -3.22 -3.80 -9.47
CA ARG A 27 -3.22 -5.14 -10.06
C ARG A 27 -1.83 -5.56 -10.53
N LEU A 28 -1.08 -4.64 -11.13
CA LEU A 28 0.30 -4.86 -11.55
C LEU A 28 1.18 -5.23 -10.35
N TYR A 29 1.15 -4.42 -9.29
CA TYR A 29 1.95 -4.58 -8.09
C TYR A 29 1.64 -5.89 -7.36
N ARG A 30 0.35 -6.27 -7.25
CA ARG A 30 -0.03 -7.58 -6.69
C ARG A 30 0.55 -8.76 -7.46
N GLY A 31 0.75 -8.63 -8.77
CA GLY A 31 1.28 -9.69 -9.62
C GLY A 31 2.82 -9.75 -9.64
N LEU A 32 3.50 -8.64 -9.35
CA LEU A 32 4.94 -8.50 -9.57
C LEU A 32 5.78 -8.33 -8.30
N ILE A 33 5.22 -7.77 -7.22
CA ILE A 33 5.99 -7.49 -6.01
C ILE A 33 6.17 -8.78 -5.20
N ALA A 34 7.43 -9.10 -4.90
CA ALA A 34 7.79 -10.11 -3.91
C ALA A 34 7.90 -9.47 -2.53
N PHE A 35 6.93 -9.73 -1.67
CA PHE A 35 6.91 -9.22 -0.30
C PHE A 35 7.76 -10.06 0.67
N PRO A 36 8.33 -9.45 1.71
CA PRO A 36 8.94 -10.19 2.82
C PRO A 36 7.94 -11.15 3.46
N ALA A 37 8.38 -12.37 3.79
CA ALA A 37 7.52 -13.40 4.39
C ALA A 37 6.93 -12.98 5.75
N ALA A 38 7.61 -12.08 6.47
CA ALA A 38 7.17 -11.56 7.76
C ALA A 38 5.99 -10.58 7.65
N TRP A 39 5.67 -10.06 6.45
CA TRP A 39 4.58 -9.10 6.30
C TRP A 39 3.22 -9.82 6.30
N PRO A 40 2.30 -9.46 7.19
CA PRO A 40 0.94 -9.99 7.14
C PRO A 40 0.19 -9.45 5.90
N GLU A 41 -0.87 -10.16 5.49
CA GLU A 41 -1.61 -9.86 4.26
C GLU A 41 -2.17 -8.42 4.24
N HIS A 42 -2.84 -7.99 5.31
CA HIS A 42 -3.41 -6.63 5.41
C HIS A 42 -2.34 -5.53 5.21
N ARG A 43 -1.11 -5.77 5.66
CA ARG A 43 0.00 -4.82 5.49
C ARG A 43 0.47 -4.78 4.05
N ARG A 44 0.57 -5.93 3.38
CA ARG A 44 0.90 -5.98 1.95
C ARG A 44 -0.19 -5.26 1.13
N GLU A 45 -1.45 -5.46 1.47
CA GLU A 45 -2.57 -4.81 0.80
C GLU A 45 -2.53 -3.29 0.98
N ALA A 46 -2.34 -2.81 2.21
CA ALA A 46 -2.19 -1.38 2.50
C ALA A 46 -1.00 -0.77 1.74
N PHE A 47 0.17 -1.43 1.81
CA PHE A 47 1.36 -0.97 1.08
C PHE A 47 1.11 -0.88 -0.42
N VAL A 48 0.50 -1.91 -1.03
CA VAL A 48 0.19 -1.87 -2.47
C VAL A 48 -0.78 -0.75 -2.78
N ALA A 49 -1.83 -0.56 -1.98
CA ALA A 49 -2.84 0.47 -2.22
C ALA A 49 -2.22 1.87 -2.17
N ASP A 50 -1.48 2.17 -1.10
CA ASP A 50 -0.85 3.47 -0.89
C ASP A 50 0.20 3.76 -1.97
N THR A 51 1.05 2.78 -2.28
CA THR A 51 2.11 2.96 -3.28
C THR A 51 1.55 3.06 -4.70
N ALA A 52 0.49 2.33 -5.02
CA ALA A 52 -0.18 2.42 -6.30
C ALA A 52 -0.87 3.77 -6.49
N ASP A 53 -1.49 4.32 -5.44
CA ASP A 53 -2.11 5.64 -5.48
C ASP A 53 -1.07 6.76 -5.64
N ALA A 54 0.05 6.67 -4.92
CA ALA A 54 1.17 7.59 -5.09
C ALA A 54 1.75 7.52 -6.51
N THR A 55 1.95 6.32 -7.05
CA THR A 55 2.46 6.13 -8.43
C THR A 55 1.46 6.69 -9.45
N ALA A 56 0.17 6.46 -9.27
CA ALA A 56 -0.87 7.01 -10.15
C ALA A 56 -0.89 8.55 -10.12
N SER A 57 -0.68 9.16 -8.96
CA SER A 57 -0.60 10.62 -8.81
C SER A 57 0.57 11.20 -9.60
N ILE A 58 1.74 10.56 -9.51
CA ILE A 58 2.95 10.97 -10.23
C ILE A 58 2.75 10.79 -11.73
N LEU A 59 2.25 9.65 -12.17
CA LEU A 59 1.98 9.40 -13.59
C LEU A 59 0.96 10.39 -14.16
N THR A 60 -0.10 10.69 -13.43
CA THR A 60 -1.09 11.69 -13.85
C THR A 60 -0.43 13.04 -14.09
N THR A 61 0.34 13.50 -13.11
CA THR A 61 1.08 14.76 -13.20
C THR A 61 2.06 14.78 -14.36
N LEU A 62 2.80 13.68 -14.56
CA LEU A 62 3.82 13.57 -15.59
C LEU A 62 3.20 13.61 -17.00
N LEU A 63 2.12 12.86 -17.22
CA LEU A 63 1.43 12.81 -18.49
C LEU A 63 0.73 14.14 -18.82
N ASP A 64 0.09 14.77 -17.82
CA ASP A 64 -0.54 16.09 -18.00
C ASP A 64 0.51 17.18 -18.30
N ASN A 65 1.61 17.22 -17.55
CA ASN A 65 2.70 18.17 -17.80
C ASN A 65 3.30 18.01 -19.22
N TYR A 66 3.41 16.77 -19.70
CA TYR A 66 3.87 16.52 -21.06
C TYR A 66 2.89 17.08 -22.10
N LEU A 67 1.59 16.86 -21.92
CA LEU A 67 0.56 17.40 -22.81
C LEU A 67 0.50 18.93 -22.77
N ASP A 68 0.63 19.54 -21.60
CA ASP A 68 0.65 21.00 -21.45
C ASP A 68 1.88 21.60 -22.15
N THR A 69 3.06 21.01 -21.96
CA THR A 69 4.30 21.43 -22.64
C THR A 69 4.17 21.25 -24.16
N LEU A 70 3.54 20.16 -24.60
CA LEU A 70 3.29 19.92 -26.02
C LEU A 70 2.31 20.95 -26.60
N ALA A 71 1.24 21.31 -25.89
CA ALA A 71 0.30 22.32 -26.32
C ALA A 71 0.98 23.70 -26.45
N ASP A 72 1.82 24.07 -25.48
CA ASP A 72 2.59 25.31 -25.50
C ASP A 72 3.59 25.36 -26.66
N THR A 73 4.25 24.25 -26.97
CA THR A 73 5.22 24.16 -28.07
C THR A 73 4.55 24.06 -29.44
N THR A 74 3.44 23.34 -29.55
CA THR A 74 2.66 23.20 -30.80
C THR A 74 1.98 24.52 -31.18
N SER A 75 1.58 25.33 -30.18
CA SER A 75 1.10 26.70 -30.41
C SER A 75 2.19 27.60 -31.05
N ARG A 76 3.47 27.22 -30.90
CA ARG A 76 4.65 27.95 -31.40
C ARG A 76 5.32 27.32 -32.63
N SER A 77 5.08 26.03 -32.90
CA SER A 77 5.72 25.27 -33.99
C SER A 77 4.84 24.08 -34.40
N SER A 78 4.48 23.96 -35.68
CA SER A 78 3.82 22.74 -36.22
C SER A 78 4.70 21.50 -36.04
N SER A 79 4.26 20.26 -35.85
CA SER A 79 2.98 19.62 -35.51
C SER A 79 3.39 18.17 -35.20
N LEU A 80 3.34 17.71 -33.95
CA LEU A 80 3.39 16.27 -33.69
C LEU A 80 2.02 15.68 -34.04
N GLY A 81 1.99 14.54 -34.72
CA GLY A 81 0.75 13.84 -35.02
C GLY A 81 0.18 13.21 -33.75
N GLY A 82 -1.14 12.98 -33.70
CA GLY A 82 -1.77 12.34 -32.54
C GLY A 82 -1.18 10.97 -32.19
N ASP A 83 -0.71 10.23 -33.18
CA ASP A 83 -0.05 8.93 -32.97
C ASP A 83 1.31 9.07 -32.30
N ASP A 84 2.09 10.10 -32.65
CA ASP A 84 3.40 10.37 -32.02
C ASP A 84 3.21 10.69 -30.53
N VAL A 85 2.16 11.46 -30.20
CA VAL A 85 1.81 11.79 -28.80
C VAL A 85 1.47 10.53 -28.01
N ILE A 86 0.71 9.60 -28.59
CA ILE A 86 0.36 8.34 -27.93
C ILE A 86 1.62 7.49 -27.68
N VAL A 87 2.56 7.45 -28.63
CA VAL A 87 3.82 6.74 -28.46
C VAL A 87 4.64 7.33 -27.32
N GLU A 88 4.80 8.66 -27.28
CA GLU A 88 5.57 9.35 -26.25
C GLU A 88 4.95 9.20 -24.85
N LEU A 89 3.64 9.35 -24.71
CA LEU A 89 2.93 9.08 -23.45
C LEU A 89 3.13 7.62 -23.00
N GLY A 90 3.13 6.68 -23.95
CA GLY A 90 3.39 5.26 -23.67
C GLY A 90 4.80 5.02 -23.15
N LEU A 91 5.80 5.65 -23.76
CA LEU A 91 7.19 5.55 -23.32
C LEU A 91 7.39 6.16 -21.94
N LEU A 92 6.83 7.35 -21.68
CA LEU A 92 6.89 7.99 -20.37
C LEU A 92 6.27 7.14 -19.27
N ALA A 93 5.08 6.58 -19.52
CA ALA A 93 4.41 5.69 -18.57
C ALA A 93 5.22 4.40 -18.35
N GLN A 94 5.78 3.82 -19.41
CA GLN A 94 6.60 2.62 -19.32
C GLN A 94 7.89 2.86 -18.53
N ASP A 95 8.61 3.94 -18.83
CA ASP A 95 9.88 4.29 -18.19
C ASP A 95 9.68 4.53 -16.70
N HIS A 96 8.68 5.32 -16.33
CA HIS A 96 8.36 5.57 -14.93
C HIS A 96 7.99 4.29 -14.18
N LEU A 97 7.12 3.44 -14.75
CA LEU A 97 6.74 2.18 -14.11
C LEU A 97 7.91 1.21 -14.00
N ALA A 98 8.82 1.19 -14.98
CA ALA A 98 10.01 0.36 -14.95
C ALA A 98 10.94 0.80 -13.81
N TRP A 99 11.25 2.09 -13.74
CA TRP A 99 12.04 2.67 -12.65
C TRP A 99 11.41 2.42 -11.27
N GLN A 100 10.09 2.57 -11.16
CA GLN A 100 9.37 2.28 -9.91
C GLN A 100 9.56 0.83 -9.46
N LEU A 101 9.46 -0.14 -10.38
CA LEU A 101 9.58 -1.56 -10.04
C LEU A 101 11.02 -1.99 -9.74
N THR A 102 12.02 -1.46 -10.45
CA THR A 102 13.41 -1.93 -10.31
C THR A 102 14.18 -1.19 -9.24
N GLU A 103 13.91 0.11 -9.04
CA GLU A 103 14.68 0.95 -8.13
C GLU A 103 13.88 1.29 -6.86
N GLN A 104 12.68 1.87 -7.01
CA GLN A 104 11.97 2.46 -5.86
C GLN A 104 11.28 1.44 -4.97
N LEU A 105 10.55 0.49 -5.54
CA LEU A 105 9.78 -0.47 -4.75
C LEU A 105 10.65 -1.36 -3.85
N PRO A 106 11.81 -1.87 -4.29
CA PRO A 106 12.72 -2.59 -3.40
C PRO A 106 13.21 -1.76 -2.21
N GLU A 107 13.57 -0.49 -2.43
CA GLU A 107 14.00 0.43 -1.38
C GLU A 107 12.87 0.71 -0.38
N LEU A 108 11.68 1.03 -0.88
CA LEU A 108 10.50 1.28 -0.04
C LEU A 108 10.13 0.06 0.81
N ILE A 109 10.20 -1.15 0.24
CA ILE A 109 9.94 -2.39 0.99
C ILE A 109 10.99 -2.60 2.09
N ALA A 110 12.27 -2.33 1.80
CA ALA A 110 13.34 -2.43 2.77
C ALA A 110 13.13 -1.43 3.93
N ASP A 111 12.83 -0.17 3.62
CA ASP A 111 12.60 0.88 4.61
C ASP A 111 11.39 0.58 5.49
N HIS A 112 10.28 0.15 4.90
CA HIS A 112 9.10 -0.27 5.67
C HIS A 112 9.39 -1.47 6.57
N THR A 113 10.28 -2.38 6.16
CA THR A 113 10.69 -3.53 6.99
C THR A 113 11.53 -3.10 8.19
N VAL A 114 12.35 -2.05 8.06
CA VAL A 114 13.17 -1.50 9.15
C VAL A 114 12.31 -0.69 10.13
N LEU A 115 11.40 0.14 9.62
CA LEU A 115 10.57 1.05 10.42
C LEU A 115 9.45 0.34 11.19
N ASP A 116 8.93 -0.76 10.63
CA ASP A 116 7.97 -1.62 11.29
C ASP A 116 8.37 -3.09 11.07
N PRO A 117 9.20 -3.68 11.94
CA PRO A 117 9.63 -5.07 11.80
C PRO A 117 8.52 -6.09 12.14
N GLY A 118 7.27 -5.65 12.32
CA GLY A 118 6.18 -6.55 12.68
C GLY A 118 6.25 -6.95 14.14
N ARG A 119 6.47 -5.99 15.05
CA ARG A 119 6.21 -6.23 16.48
C ARG A 119 4.70 -6.36 16.63
N GLY A 120 4.24 -7.60 16.58
CA GLY A 120 2.86 -7.96 16.33
C GLY A 120 1.82 -7.17 17.10
N GLU A 121 0.75 -6.83 16.39
CA GLU A 121 -0.57 -6.53 16.98
C GLU A 121 -1.18 -7.77 17.67
N GLY A 122 -0.42 -8.86 17.83
CA GLY A 122 -0.69 -9.95 18.74
C GLY A 122 -0.05 -9.71 20.11
N SER A 123 -0.52 -8.72 20.88
CA SER A 123 -0.26 -8.69 22.32
C SER A 123 -1.31 -7.90 23.11
N MET A 124 -2.55 -8.37 23.08
CA MET A 124 -3.51 -8.09 24.16
C MET A 124 -4.35 -9.31 24.55
N THR A 125 -3.75 -10.51 24.50
CA THR A 125 -4.34 -11.67 25.16
C THR A 125 -3.29 -12.40 25.99
N ALA A 126 -3.71 -12.79 27.20
CA ALA A 126 -3.08 -13.75 28.10
C ALA A 126 -1.99 -13.22 29.05
N CYS A 127 -2.43 -12.54 30.11
CA CYS A 127 -1.82 -12.81 31.42
C CYS A 127 -2.11 -14.28 31.77
N GLY A 128 -1.11 -15.14 31.59
CA GLY A 128 -1.14 -16.54 32.01
C GLY A 128 -1.28 -16.69 33.54
N PRO A 129 -1.61 -17.91 34.00
CA PRO A 129 -1.98 -18.16 35.38
C PRO A 129 -0.75 -18.16 36.28
N ARG A 130 -0.71 -17.25 37.26
CA ARG A 130 0.20 -17.40 38.39
C ARG A 130 -0.59 -17.34 39.68
N GLN A 131 -0.65 -18.51 40.30
CA GLN A 131 -1.07 -18.76 41.67
C GLN A 131 -0.58 -17.65 42.60
N ARG A 132 -1.50 -17.06 43.37
CA ARG A 132 -1.23 -16.71 44.77
C ARG A 132 -2.49 -16.97 45.59
N ALA A 133 -2.43 -18.06 46.34
CA ALA A 133 -3.32 -18.30 47.45
C ALA A 133 -3.04 -17.26 48.55
N ALA A 134 -4.10 -16.62 49.02
CA ALA A 134 -4.35 -16.36 50.44
C ALA A 134 -5.78 -15.84 50.60
N THR A 135 -6.77 -16.67 50.25
CA THR A 135 -8.09 -16.52 50.85
C THR A 135 -7.92 -16.86 52.32
N ILE A 136 -7.76 -15.84 53.17
CA ILE A 136 -7.90 -15.99 54.61
C ILE A 136 -9.35 -16.43 54.81
N GLY A 137 -9.55 -17.73 54.88
CA GLY A 137 -10.78 -18.33 55.35
C GLY A 137 -10.95 -17.90 56.79
N VAL A 138 -11.85 -16.95 57.02
CA VAL A 138 -12.35 -16.64 58.36
C VAL A 138 -13.02 -17.90 58.87
N ARG A 139 -12.26 -18.69 59.64
CA ARG A 139 -12.78 -19.80 60.42
C ARG A 139 -13.64 -19.20 61.53
N LEU A 140 -14.95 -19.17 61.32
CA LEU A 140 -15.94 -19.06 62.38
C LEU A 140 -15.72 -20.22 63.37
N PRO A 141 -15.44 -19.96 64.66
CA PRO A 141 -15.46 -21.00 65.66
C PRO A 141 -16.91 -21.40 65.96
N ARG A 142 -17.24 -22.67 65.66
CA ARG A 142 -18.39 -23.36 66.23
C ARG A 142 -18.21 -23.46 67.75
N ARG A 143 -19.02 -22.74 68.52
CA ARG A 143 -19.40 -23.17 69.87
C ARG A 143 -20.89 -23.43 69.91
N ARG A 144 -21.26 -24.72 69.99
CA ARG A 144 -22.62 -25.20 70.17
C ARG A 144 -22.70 -25.94 71.50
N GLY A 145 -23.60 -25.48 72.36
CA GLY A 145 -24.18 -26.21 73.49
C GLY A 145 -23.75 -25.68 74.87
N ARG A 146 -24.60 -25.64 75.89
CA ARG A 146 -26.07 -25.79 76.04
C ARG A 146 -26.35 -25.64 77.57
N ARG A 147 -27.44 -24.94 77.95
CA ARG A 147 -28.27 -25.08 79.20
C ARG A 147 -27.63 -24.74 80.57
N HIS A 148 -28.17 -23.73 81.28
CA HIS A 148 -29.15 -23.77 82.41
C HIS A 148 -28.60 -24.40 83.71
N PRO A 149 -28.97 -23.93 84.93
CA PRO A 149 -30.26 -23.36 85.36
C PRO A 149 -30.34 -21.85 85.38
#